data_AF-A0A519S213-F1
#
_entry.id   AF-A0A519S213-F1
#
_cell.length_a   1.000
_cell.length_b   1.000
_cell.length_c   1.000
_cell.angle_alpha   90.00
_cell.angle_beta   90.00
_cell.angle_gamma   90.00
#
_symmetry.space_group_name_H-M   'P 1'
#
loop_
_entity.id
_entity.type
_entity.pdbx_description
1 polymer ?
#
loop_
_entity_poly.entity_id
_entity_poly.type
_entity_poly.pdbx_seq_one_letter_code
_entity_poly.pdbx_strand_id
1 'polypeptide(L)'
;LNMPDDMLKYAQLTKESEKASEEEKNSSGLFSGKAYLLKGDTTSAVAAFKNVVAKTKTAAAAEAKYNLALVEYNKGDFKTSTKTCFDIVNNMASHDYWVAKAFILLSDNYLALKDNLQAKSTLLSIIDNYEGNDDIIPTAKQKLEKLNQKK
;
A
#
# COMPACT_ATOMS: atom_id res chain seq x y z
N LEU A 1 19.02 0.59 -18.98
CA LEU A 1 18.49 -0.41 -18.04
C LEU A 1 16.99 -0.19 -17.95
N ASN A 2 16.18 -1.23 -18.15
CA ASN A 2 14.73 -1.14 -18.00
C ASN A 2 14.40 -1.50 -16.55
N MET A 3 14.30 -0.50 -15.68
CA MET A 3 14.10 -0.64 -14.23
C MET A 3 13.11 -1.76 -13.80
N PRO A 4 11.94 -1.93 -14.43
CA PRO A 4 11.03 -3.03 -14.07
C PRO A 4 11.56 -4.44 -14.44
N ASP A 5 12.30 -4.60 -15.54
CA ASP A 5 12.86 -5.91 -15.90
C ASP A 5 13.99 -6.30 -14.95
N ASP A 6 14.77 -5.33 -14.47
CA ASP A 6 15.81 -5.56 -13.47
C ASP A 6 15.21 -5.97 -12.11
N MET A 7 14.08 -5.37 -11.72
CA MET A 7 13.32 -5.77 -10.52
C MET A 7 12.78 -7.20 -10.63
N LEU A 8 12.23 -7.58 -11.78
CA LEU A 8 11.76 -8.96 -12.02
C LEU A 8 12.90 -9.96 -11.96
N LYS A 9 14.03 -9.64 -12.59
CA LYS A 9 15.23 -10.48 -12.55
C LYS A 9 15.72 -10.67 -11.11
N TYR A 10 15.81 -9.59 -10.33
CA TYR A 10 16.22 -9.67 -8.93
C TYR A 10 15.27 -10.54 -8.11
N ALA A 11 13.94 -10.34 -8.24
CA ALA A 11 12.96 -11.14 -7.53
C ALA A 11 13.08 -12.63 -7.87
N GLN A 12 13.29 -12.96 -9.14
CA GLN A 12 13.48 -14.34 -9.59
C GLN A 12 14.75 -14.97 -9.00
N LEU A 13 15.87 -14.26 -9.04
CA LEU A 13 17.14 -14.74 -8.46
C LEU A 13 17.01 -15.02 -6.96
N THR A 14 16.33 -14.14 -6.21
CA THR A 14 16.06 -14.36 -4.78
C THR A 14 15.20 -15.61 -4.56
N LYS A 15 14.16 -15.79 -5.38
CA LYS A 15 13.24 -16.92 -5.28
C LYS A 15 13.93 -18.27 -5.55
N GLU A 16 14.86 -18.30 -6.49
CA GLU A 16 15.61 -19.52 -6.90
C GLU A 16 16.84 -19.78 -6.03
N SER A 17 17.30 -18.80 -5.25
CA SER A 17 18.50 -18.93 -4.43
C SER A 17 18.35 -19.99 -3.35
N GLU A 18 19.23 -21.00 -3.35
CA GLU A 18 19.33 -21.97 -2.25
C GLU A 18 19.78 -21.33 -0.93
N LYS A 19 20.44 -20.17 -1.00
CA LYS A 19 20.95 -19.42 0.16
C LYS A 19 19.90 -18.50 0.77
N ALA A 20 18.84 -18.16 0.04
CA ALA A 20 17.78 -17.31 0.55
C ALA A 20 16.86 -18.11 1.49
N SER A 21 16.53 -17.49 2.62
CA SER A 21 15.51 -18.01 3.52
C SER A 21 14.14 -18.05 2.85
N GLU A 22 13.24 -18.87 3.39
CA GLU A 22 11.86 -18.95 2.87
C GLU A 22 11.13 -17.61 2.99
N GLU A 23 11.43 -16.81 4.02
CA GLU A 23 10.88 -15.47 4.19
C GLU A 23 11.37 -14.50 3.10
N GLU A 24 12.66 -14.53 2.75
CA GLU A 24 13.21 -13.72 1.66
C GLU A 24 12.60 -14.12 0.31
N LYS A 25 12.41 -15.43 0.07
CA LYS A 25 11.74 -15.93 -1.13
C LYS A 25 10.30 -15.46 -1.19
N ASN A 26 9.56 -15.53 -0.08
CA ASN A 26 8.17 -15.09 -0.01
C ASN A 26 8.03 -13.58 -0.19
N SER A 27 8.92 -12.80 0.42
CA SER A 27 8.95 -11.34 0.32
C SER A 27 9.39 -10.83 -1.06
N SER A 28 10.19 -11.61 -1.81
CA SER A 28 10.65 -11.23 -3.16
C SER A 28 9.52 -10.92 -4.16
N GLY A 29 8.35 -11.55 -3.97
CA GLY A 29 7.16 -11.34 -4.81
C GLY A 29 6.64 -9.90 -4.80
N LEU A 30 6.97 -9.12 -3.76
CA LEU A 30 6.65 -7.69 -3.70
C LEU A 30 7.31 -6.94 -4.87
N PHE A 31 8.58 -7.21 -5.14
CA PHE A 31 9.32 -6.57 -6.23
C PHE A 31 8.74 -6.93 -7.59
N SER A 32 8.33 -8.20 -7.78
CA SER A 32 7.61 -8.61 -8.99
C SER A 32 6.31 -7.83 -9.17
N GLY A 33 5.51 -7.70 -8.11
CA GLY A 33 4.26 -6.95 -8.18
C GLY A 33 4.47 -5.47 -8.56
N LYS A 34 5.46 -4.80 -7.94
CA LYS A 34 5.81 -3.41 -8.25
C LYS A 34 6.33 -3.26 -9.69
N ALA A 35 7.15 -4.20 -10.15
CA ALA A 35 7.64 -4.21 -11.52
C ALA A 35 6.50 -4.35 -12.55
N TYR A 36 5.53 -5.23 -12.27
CA TYR A 36 4.35 -5.37 -13.14
C TYR A 36 3.50 -4.11 -13.16
N LEU A 37 3.31 -3.41 -12.02
CA LEU A 37 2.64 -2.10 -12.02
C LEU A 37 3.37 -1.08 -12.89
N LEU A 38 4.71 -1.00 -12.82
CA LEU A 38 5.50 -0.10 -13.66
C LEU A 38 5.37 -0.41 -15.16
N LYS A 39 5.10 -1.67 -15.51
CA LYS A 39 4.84 -2.11 -16.90
C LYS A 39 3.38 -1.94 -17.33
N GLY A 40 2.50 -1.47 -16.44
CA GLY A 40 1.06 -1.38 -16.67
C GLY A 40 0.31 -2.72 -16.58
N ASP A 41 1.01 -3.82 -16.29
CA ASP A 41 0.40 -5.14 -16.12
C ASP A 41 -0.19 -5.29 -14.71
N THR A 42 -1.35 -4.65 -14.53
CA THR A 42 -2.06 -4.66 -13.24
C THR A 42 -2.51 -6.07 -12.84
N THR A 43 -2.78 -6.96 -13.80
CA THR A 43 -3.24 -8.33 -13.53
C THR A 43 -2.14 -9.15 -12.86
N SER A 44 -0.94 -9.17 -13.46
CA SER A 44 0.22 -9.86 -12.89
C SER A 44 0.66 -9.23 -11.57
N ALA A 45 0.56 -7.90 -11.45
CA ALA A 45 0.84 -7.21 -10.20
C ALA A 45 -0.05 -7.69 -9.04
N VAL A 46 -1.37 -7.71 -9.25
CA VAL A 46 -2.33 -8.17 -8.25
C VAL A 46 -2.08 -9.63 -7.87
N ALA A 47 -1.79 -10.50 -8.83
CA ALA A 47 -1.47 -11.90 -8.56
C ALA A 47 -0.21 -12.05 -7.68
N ALA A 48 0.85 -11.28 -7.99
CA ALA A 48 2.08 -11.28 -7.21
C ALA A 48 1.84 -10.79 -5.77
N PHE A 49 1.16 -9.64 -5.59
CA PHE A 49 0.88 -9.12 -4.25
C PHE A 49 0.00 -10.06 -3.42
N LYS A 50 -1.02 -10.67 -4.01
CA LYS A 50 -1.85 -11.67 -3.31
C LYS A 50 -1.03 -12.88 -2.86
N ASN A 51 -0.04 -13.31 -3.65
CA ASN A 51 0.84 -14.39 -3.26
C ASN A 51 1.69 -14.03 -2.03
N VAL A 52 2.24 -12.82 -1.98
CA VAL A 52 3.02 -12.34 -0.81
C VAL A 52 2.13 -12.32 0.43
N VAL A 53 0.96 -11.67 0.35
CA VAL A 53 0.02 -11.53 1.48
C VAL A 53 -0.47 -12.89 2.00
N ALA A 54 -0.60 -13.90 1.13
CA ALA A 54 -1.01 -15.24 1.53
C ALA A 54 0.09 -16.03 2.26
N LYS A 55 1.36 -15.65 2.12
CA LYS A 55 2.50 -16.44 2.57
C LYS A 55 3.25 -15.85 3.76
N THR A 56 3.16 -14.54 3.98
CA THR A 56 3.89 -13.87 5.06
C THR A 56 3.08 -12.71 5.66
N LYS A 57 3.51 -12.26 6.84
CA LYS A 57 2.99 -11.09 7.57
C LYS A 57 4.06 -10.02 7.80
N THR A 58 5.16 -10.06 7.05
CA THR A 58 6.24 -9.07 7.12
C THR A 58 5.82 -7.71 6.55
N ALA A 59 6.71 -6.72 6.66
CA ALA A 59 6.52 -5.41 6.04
C ALA A 59 6.28 -5.53 4.53
N ALA A 60 6.83 -6.55 3.87
CA ALA A 60 6.57 -6.81 2.46
C ALA A 60 5.11 -7.19 2.17
N ALA A 61 4.48 -7.96 3.07
CA ALA A 61 3.05 -8.26 2.97
C ALA A 61 2.19 -7.02 3.24
N ALA A 62 2.58 -6.16 4.19
CA ALA A 62 1.88 -4.90 4.44
C ALA A 62 1.96 -3.95 3.24
N GLU A 63 3.14 -3.80 2.63
CA GLU A 63 3.31 -3.04 1.38
C GLU A 63 2.50 -3.66 0.22
N ALA A 64 2.56 -4.98 0.05
CA ALA A 64 1.83 -5.67 -1.01
C ALA A 64 0.31 -5.46 -0.86
N LYS A 65 -0.21 -5.54 0.36
CA LYS A 65 -1.62 -5.33 0.67
C LYS A 65 -2.04 -3.87 0.45
N TYR A 66 -1.18 -2.91 0.81
CA TYR A 66 -1.40 -1.50 0.49
C TYR A 66 -1.47 -1.28 -1.04
N ASN A 67 -0.58 -1.90 -1.81
CA ASN A 67 -0.63 -1.81 -3.28
C ASN A 67 -1.91 -2.43 -3.87
N LEU A 68 -2.44 -3.50 -3.28
CA LEU A 68 -3.76 -4.03 -3.65
C LEU A 68 -4.87 -3.00 -3.41
N ALA A 69 -4.90 -2.37 -2.22
CA ALA A 69 -5.86 -1.32 -1.90
C ALA A 69 -5.75 -0.12 -2.86
N LEU A 70 -4.52 0.25 -3.24
CA LEU A 70 -4.27 1.35 -4.18
C LEU A 70 -4.73 1.00 -5.60
N VAL A 71 -4.53 -0.24 -6.05
CA VAL A 71 -5.07 -0.71 -7.34
C VAL A 71 -6.60 -0.67 -7.34
N GLU A 72 -7.24 -1.08 -6.25
CA GLU A 72 -8.70 -0.99 -6.08
C GLU A 72 -9.19 0.46 -6.15
N TYR A 73 -8.51 1.37 -5.43
CA TYR A 73 -8.78 2.81 -5.49
C TYR A 73 -8.67 3.36 -6.92
N ASN A 74 -7.58 3.06 -7.62
CA ASN A 74 -7.31 3.55 -8.97
C ASN A 74 -8.32 3.02 -10.00
N LYS A 75 -8.95 1.87 -9.74
CA LYS A 75 -10.05 1.31 -10.54
C LYS A 75 -11.41 1.94 -10.24
N GLY A 76 -11.48 2.85 -9.25
CA GLY A 76 -12.74 3.42 -8.76
C GLY A 76 -13.50 2.50 -7.80
N ASP A 77 -12.94 1.37 -7.40
CA ASP A 77 -13.55 0.46 -6.43
C ASP A 77 -13.20 0.88 -4.99
N PHE A 78 -13.70 2.07 -4.63
CA PHE A 78 -13.41 2.69 -3.34
C PHE A 78 -13.94 1.87 -2.15
N LYS A 79 -15.02 1.11 -2.35
CA LYS A 79 -15.59 0.25 -1.30
C LYS A 79 -14.68 -0.94 -1.00
N THR A 80 -14.15 -1.60 -2.02
CA THR A 80 -13.19 -2.69 -1.81
C THR A 80 -11.88 -2.14 -1.26
N SER A 81 -11.37 -1.04 -1.81
CA SER A 81 -10.16 -0.37 -1.29
C SER A 81 -10.29 -0.02 0.20
N THR A 82 -11.45 0.49 0.62
CA THR A 82 -11.75 0.80 2.03
C THR A 82 -11.66 -0.44 2.91
N LYS A 83 -12.26 -1.57 2.48
CA LYS A 83 -12.17 -2.84 3.21
C LYS A 83 -10.73 -3.33 3.32
N THR A 84 -9.96 -3.26 2.23
CA THR A 84 -8.56 -3.67 2.20
C THR A 84 -7.71 -2.79 3.13
N CYS A 85 -7.95 -1.48 3.18
CA CYS A 85 -7.28 -0.59 4.14
C CYS A 85 -7.62 -0.95 5.59
N PHE A 86 -8.88 -1.20 5.93
CA PHE A 86 -9.25 -1.64 7.28
C PHE A 86 -8.59 -2.97 7.66
N ASP A 87 -8.45 -3.87 6.70
CA ASP A 87 -7.77 -5.15 6.89
C ASP A 87 -6.25 -4.97 7.14
N ILE A 88 -5.61 -3.93 6.60
CA ILE A 88 -4.25 -3.53 6.99
C ILE A 88 -4.24 -3.00 8.42
N VAL A 89 -5.09 -2.02 8.72
CA VAL A 89 -5.15 -1.37 10.05
C VAL A 89 -5.39 -2.40 11.17
N ASN A 90 -6.29 -3.36 10.95
CA ASN A 90 -6.68 -4.31 11.98
C ASN A 90 -5.71 -5.49 12.13
N ASN A 91 -5.09 -5.95 11.03
CA ASN A 91 -4.32 -7.21 11.03
C ASN A 91 -2.81 -7.01 10.85
N MET A 92 -2.34 -5.77 10.64
CA MET A 92 -0.94 -5.43 10.40
C MET A 92 -0.48 -4.27 11.29
N ALA A 93 -1.06 -4.16 12.49
CA ALA A 93 -0.84 -3.06 13.44
C ALA A 93 0.62 -2.84 13.85
N SER A 94 1.51 -3.85 13.74
CA SER A 94 2.94 -3.71 14.02
C SER A 94 3.74 -3.03 12.89
N HIS A 95 3.09 -2.68 11.78
CA HIS A 95 3.71 -2.07 10.60
C HIS A 95 3.25 -0.62 10.46
N ASP A 96 3.58 0.20 11.45
CA ASP A 96 3.07 1.57 11.66
C ASP A 96 3.05 2.43 10.38
N TYR A 97 4.13 2.39 9.59
CA TYR A 97 4.21 3.11 8.32
C TYR A 97 3.09 2.70 7.35
N TRP A 98 2.89 1.40 7.14
CA TRP A 98 1.87 0.89 6.21
C TRP A 98 0.45 1.06 6.75
N VAL A 99 0.27 0.99 8.07
CA VAL A 99 -0.99 1.35 8.74
C VAL A 99 -1.32 2.82 8.47
N ALA A 100 -0.35 3.72 8.63
CA ALA A 100 -0.55 5.14 8.35
C ALA A 100 -0.80 5.42 6.86
N LYS A 101 -0.08 4.76 5.94
CA LYS A 101 -0.38 4.84 4.49
C LYS A 101 -1.81 4.37 4.19
N ALA A 102 -2.29 3.30 4.84
CA ALA A 102 -3.65 2.82 4.69
C ALA A 102 -4.69 3.84 5.19
N PHE A 103 -4.44 4.53 6.30
CA PHE A 103 -5.28 5.64 6.75
C PHE A 103 -5.30 6.82 5.78
N ILE A 104 -4.16 7.18 5.19
CA ILE A 104 -4.11 8.22 4.14
C ILE A 104 -4.99 7.80 2.95
N LEU A 105 -4.90 6.55 2.52
CA LEU A 105 -5.73 6.03 1.42
C LEU A 105 -7.21 5.91 1.81
N LEU A 106 -7.53 5.63 3.08
CA LEU A 106 -8.90 5.70 3.60
C LEU A 106 -9.48 7.11 3.45
N SER A 107 -8.71 8.14 3.76
CA SER A 107 -9.14 9.52 3.52
C SER A 107 -9.46 9.79 2.05
N ASP A 108 -8.60 9.31 1.14
CA ASP A 108 -8.83 9.43 -0.31
C ASP A 108 -10.09 8.67 -0.75
N ASN A 109 -10.34 7.47 -0.20
CA ASN A 109 -11.56 6.70 -0.43
C ASN A 109 -12.81 7.46 0.06
N TYR A 110 -12.78 7.99 1.28
CA TYR A 110 -13.90 8.78 1.83
C TYR A 110 -14.20 9.99 0.96
N LEU A 111 -13.17 10.72 0.51
CA LEU A 111 -13.34 11.84 -0.41
C LEU A 111 -14.00 11.41 -1.73
N ALA A 112 -13.56 10.29 -2.30
CA ALA A 112 -14.13 9.76 -3.53
C ALA A 112 -15.61 9.34 -3.36
N LEU A 113 -15.94 8.82 -2.17
CA LEU A 113 -17.29 8.47 -1.73
C LEU A 113 -18.13 9.67 -1.24
N LYS A 114 -17.62 10.90 -1.38
CA LYS A 114 -18.27 12.16 -0.95
C LYS A 114 -18.46 12.31 0.56
N ASP A 115 -17.75 11.52 1.35
CA ASP A 115 -17.71 11.65 2.81
C ASP A 115 -16.54 12.55 3.24
N ASN A 116 -16.71 13.85 3.02
CA ASN A 116 -15.67 14.84 3.31
C ASN A 116 -15.36 14.95 4.81
N LEU A 117 -16.34 14.65 5.68
CA LEU A 117 -16.16 14.72 7.13
C LEU A 117 -15.23 13.60 7.59
N GLN A 118 -15.47 12.36 7.16
CA GLN A 118 -14.55 11.28 7.47
C GLN A 118 -13.18 11.46 6.83
N ALA A 119 -13.12 11.93 5.58
CA ALA A 119 -11.83 12.21 4.94
C ALA A 119 -10.95 13.15 5.78
N LYS A 120 -11.54 14.23 6.32
CA LYS A 120 -10.82 15.18 7.19
C LYS A 120 -10.48 14.58 8.55
N SER A 121 -11.44 13.91 9.19
CA SER A 121 -11.25 13.26 10.50
C SER A 121 -10.11 12.25 10.47
N THR A 122 -10.05 11.41 9.41
CA THR A 122 -8.96 10.44 9.23
C THR A 122 -7.59 11.12 9.10
N LEU A 123 -7.46 12.21 8.33
CA LEU A 123 -6.18 12.91 8.19
C LEU A 123 -5.74 13.59 9.49
N LEU A 124 -6.67 14.21 10.23
CA LEU A 124 -6.39 14.82 11.52
C LEU A 124 -5.90 13.77 12.53
N SER A 125 -6.55 12.61 12.58
CA SER A 125 -6.11 11.50 13.44
C SER A 125 -4.67 11.08 13.13
N ILE A 126 -4.26 11.01 11.86
CA ILE A 126 -2.86 10.71 11.52
C ILE A 126 -1.93 11.82 12.01
N ILE A 127 -2.29 13.09 11.78
CA ILE A 127 -1.47 14.25 12.17
C ILE A 127 -1.25 14.30 13.68
N ASP A 128 -2.26 13.93 14.47
CA ASP A 128 -2.25 14.03 15.92
C ASP A 128 -1.57 12.82 16.60
N ASN A 129 -1.53 11.65 15.94
CA ASN A 129 -1.13 10.40 16.59
C ASN A 129 0.09 9.69 15.94
N TYR A 130 0.51 10.05 14.73
CA TYR A 130 1.65 9.40 14.08
C TYR A 130 2.97 10.11 14.40
N GLU A 131 3.93 9.38 14.95
CA GLU A 131 5.22 9.95 15.42
C GLU A 131 6.39 9.70 14.47
N GLY A 132 6.16 9.03 13.33
CA GLY A 132 7.21 8.72 12.36
C GLY A 132 7.78 9.96 11.68
N ASN A 133 9.11 9.98 11.50
CA ASN A 133 9.84 11.05 10.82
C ASN A 133 10.05 10.73 9.34
N ASP A 134 8.96 10.69 8.58
CA ASP A 134 8.91 10.30 7.17
C ASP A 134 7.85 11.09 6.37
N ASP A 135 7.38 10.55 5.24
CA ASP A 135 6.43 11.22 4.34
C ASP A 135 4.98 11.27 4.87
N ILE A 136 4.64 10.55 5.95
CA ILE A 136 3.25 10.41 6.41
C ILE A 136 2.65 11.74 6.85
N ILE A 137 3.24 12.42 7.85
CA ILE A 137 2.72 13.68 8.38
C ILE A 137 2.69 14.78 7.31
N PRO A 138 3.76 15.00 6.51
CA PRO A 138 3.71 15.95 5.40
C PRO A 138 2.58 15.65 4.39
N THR A 139 2.39 14.38 4.03
CA THR A 139 1.34 13.97 3.07
C THR A 139 -0.05 14.22 3.65
N ALA A 140 -0.28 13.87 4.91
CA ALA A 140 -1.56 14.08 5.58
C ALA A 140 -1.93 15.57 5.66
N LYS A 141 -0.97 16.43 6.05
CA LYS A 141 -1.15 17.89 6.08
C LYS A 141 -1.48 18.44 4.69
N GLN A 142 -0.71 18.07 3.67
CA GLN A 142 -0.93 18.53 2.29
C GLN A 142 -2.33 18.15 1.78
N LYS A 143 -2.80 16.94 2.06
CA LYS A 143 -4.15 16.49 1.66
C LYS A 143 -5.23 17.24 2.43
N LEU A 144 -5.05 17.45 3.73
CA LEU A 144 -6.00 18.17 4.57
C LEU A 144 -6.17 19.63 4.12
N GLU A 145 -5.07 20.31 3.78
CA GLU A 145 -5.11 21.66 3.22
C GLU A 145 -5.94 21.72 1.93
N LYS A 146 -5.72 20.78 1.00
CA LYS A 146 -6.52 20.69 -0.25
C LYS A 146 -8.01 20.47 0.03
N LEU A 147 -8.37 19.68 1.05
CA LEU A 147 -9.77 19.48 1.46
C LEU A 147 -10.41 20.72 2.07
N ASN A 148 -9.64 21.60 2.68
CA ASN A 148 -10.14 22.84 3.28
C ASN A 148 -10.30 23.97 2.25
N GLN A 149 -9.58 23.90 1.12
CA GLN A 149 -9.68 24.86 0.02
C GLN A 149 -10.87 24.61 -0.92
N LYS A 150 -11.38 23.37 -0.98
CA LYS A 150 -12.60 23.05 -1.73
C LYS A 150 -13.83 23.55 -0.97
N LYS A 151 -14.23 24.81 -1.23
CA LYS A 151 -15.54 25.36 -0.87
C LYS A 151 -16.51 25.21 -2.04
#